data_AF-A0A8T4WW28-F1
#
_entry.id   AF-A0A8T4WW28-F1
#
_cell.length_a   1.000
_cell.length_b   1.000
_cell.length_c   1.000
_cell.angle_alpha   90.00
_cell.angle_beta   90.00
_cell.angle_gamma   90.00
#
_symmetry.space_group_name_H-M   'P 1'
#
loop_
_entity.id
_entity.type
_entity.pdbx_description
1 polymer ?
#
loop_
_entity_poly.entity_id
_entity_poly.type
_entity_poly.pdbx_seq_one_letter_code
_entity_poly.pdbx_strand_id
1 'polypeptide(L)'
;MTLDKDEMISISKDVLISLLIIGIILSSLYVVSGRWPPLVVIESGSMSHSTQESRLGVIDPGDIVLVQDTDEDEIKTYVEGKQTGYKKYGQYGDVIVFKPNGNGHRTPIIHRAVLYLKYNNSGNSASFDIPSFKELDGEEDWITWEGDNCYDVTGTVTIYNYGYEDVNVEIELNELLENDQSGYITMGDSTHSNAPQYDQKGSFSDDSLKPVKGEWIIGKARGELPWFGTLKLAYMGRTEDVPSNSWNNLIISIAVILLTPLMLELGSRLYYRGKRSPEEEKIEESKESEDEKKTENLGEGPSDARQVFDGEKELQEENLDDGKEDKGKSETENTEVSGDEDREIS
;
A
#
# COMPACT_ATOMS: atom_id res chain seq x y z
N MET A 1 -17.83 -31.72 24.31
CA MET A 1 -18.55 -31.45 23.06
C MET A 1 -17.79 -32.18 21.97
N THR A 2 -18.31 -33.31 21.50
CA THR A 2 -17.69 -34.10 20.42
C THR A 2 -18.48 -33.81 19.16
N LEU A 3 -17.85 -33.21 18.14
CA LEU A 3 -18.51 -32.98 16.85
C LEU A 3 -18.98 -34.30 16.26
N ASP A 4 -20.13 -34.28 15.59
CA ASP A 4 -20.63 -35.45 14.88
C ASP A 4 -19.78 -35.71 13.61
N LYS A 5 -19.81 -36.93 13.09
CA LYS A 5 -19.05 -37.32 11.89
C LYS A 5 -19.47 -36.49 10.67
N ASP A 6 -20.76 -36.21 10.53
CA ASP A 6 -21.28 -35.43 9.40
C ASP A 6 -20.90 -33.95 9.50
N GLU A 7 -20.88 -33.39 10.72
CA GLU A 7 -20.40 -32.04 11.02
C GLU A 7 -18.89 -31.91 10.71
N MET A 8 -18.08 -32.89 11.15
CA MET A 8 -16.65 -32.98 10.82
C MET A 8 -16.40 -33.10 9.31
N ILE A 9 -17.26 -33.83 8.58
CA ILE A 9 -17.17 -33.95 7.11
C ILE A 9 -17.51 -32.61 6.43
N SER A 10 -18.49 -31.85 6.93
CA SER A 10 -18.80 -30.52 6.38
C SER A 10 -17.62 -29.57 6.55
N ILE A 11 -17.14 -29.39 7.79
CA ILE A 11 -16.01 -28.51 8.10
C ILE A 11 -14.76 -28.90 7.29
N SER A 12 -14.50 -30.20 7.14
CA SER A 12 -13.37 -30.68 6.32
C SER A 12 -13.49 -30.31 4.84
N LYS A 13 -14.71 -30.33 4.27
CA LYS A 13 -14.96 -29.87 2.89
C LYS A 13 -14.76 -28.36 2.76
N ASP A 14 -15.31 -27.58 3.70
CA ASP A 14 -15.25 -26.12 3.67
C ASP A 14 -13.80 -25.61 3.81
N VAL A 15 -13.01 -26.26 4.67
CA VAL A 15 -11.56 -26.02 4.79
C VAL A 15 -10.82 -26.41 3.51
N LEU A 16 -11.12 -27.57 2.92
CA LEU A 16 -10.47 -28.02 1.67
C LEU A 16 -10.80 -27.09 0.49
N ILE A 17 -12.04 -26.64 0.36
CA ILE A 17 -12.48 -25.68 -0.65
C ILE A 17 -11.76 -24.34 -0.43
N SER A 18 -11.68 -23.86 0.81
CA SER A 18 -10.98 -22.62 1.15
C SER A 18 -9.49 -22.68 0.80
N LEU A 19 -8.82 -23.79 1.14
CA LEU A 19 -7.41 -24.03 0.79
C LEU A 19 -7.21 -24.13 -0.73
N LEU A 20 -8.15 -24.73 -1.46
CA LEU A 20 -8.11 -24.82 -2.92
C LEU A 20 -8.28 -23.44 -3.57
N ILE A 21 -9.20 -22.60 -3.08
CA ILE A 21 -9.38 -21.23 -3.55
C ILE A 21 -8.12 -20.39 -3.29
N ILE A 22 -7.56 -20.46 -2.08
CA ILE A 22 -6.29 -19.79 -1.73
C ILE A 22 -5.17 -20.28 -2.64
N GLY A 23 -5.05 -21.61 -2.85
CA GLY A 23 -4.04 -22.20 -3.74
C GLY A 23 -4.16 -21.70 -5.19
N ILE A 24 -5.38 -21.58 -5.72
CA ILE A 24 -5.63 -21.01 -7.06
C ILE A 24 -5.22 -19.54 -7.10
N ILE A 25 -5.58 -18.73 -6.10
CA ILE A 25 -5.24 -17.30 -6.05
C ILE A 25 -3.71 -17.12 -5.97
N LEU A 26 -3.03 -17.83 -5.07
CA LEU A 26 -1.57 -17.74 -4.92
C LEU A 26 -0.83 -18.26 -6.16
N SER A 27 -1.30 -19.36 -6.77
CA SER A 27 -0.75 -19.86 -8.03
C SER A 27 -0.97 -18.89 -9.18
N SER A 28 -2.12 -18.21 -9.24
CA SER A 28 -2.41 -17.21 -10.27
C SER A 28 -1.52 -15.98 -10.11
N LEU A 29 -1.36 -15.49 -8.86
CA LEU A 29 -0.43 -14.40 -8.56
C LEU A 29 1.01 -14.76 -8.93
N TYR A 30 1.48 -15.97 -8.60
CA TYR A 30 2.82 -16.44 -8.96
C TYR A 30 3.04 -16.54 -10.48
N VAL A 31 2.06 -17.03 -11.23
CA VAL A 31 2.13 -17.10 -12.70
C VAL A 31 2.15 -15.71 -13.34
N VAL A 32 1.44 -14.73 -12.77
CA VAL A 32 1.42 -13.35 -13.27
C VAL A 32 2.68 -12.57 -12.87
N SER A 33 3.18 -12.76 -11.64
CA SER A 33 4.34 -12.04 -11.11
C SER A 33 5.68 -12.64 -11.53
N GLY A 34 5.75 -13.93 -11.89
CA GLY A 34 7.00 -14.67 -12.07
C GLY A 34 7.77 -14.97 -10.77
N ARG A 35 7.39 -14.35 -9.64
CA ARG A 35 8.20 -14.30 -8.41
C ARG A 35 7.38 -14.41 -7.12
N TRP A 36 8.05 -14.83 -6.05
CA TRP A 36 7.50 -14.87 -4.69
C TRP A 36 8.41 -14.14 -3.69
N PRO A 37 7.87 -13.29 -2.79
CA PRO A 37 6.48 -12.85 -2.70
C PRO A 37 6.11 -11.89 -3.85
N PRO A 38 4.89 -12.01 -4.43
CA PRO A 38 4.44 -11.16 -5.54
C PRO A 38 4.03 -9.75 -5.10
N LEU A 39 3.61 -9.61 -3.84
CA LEU A 39 3.07 -8.39 -3.25
C LEU A 39 4.04 -7.83 -2.21
N VAL A 40 4.24 -6.52 -2.22
CA VAL A 40 5.02 -5.77 -1.21
C VAL A 40 4.14 -4.67 -0.60
N VAL A 41 4.31 -4.36 0.69
CA VAL A 41 3.63 -3.23 1.32
C VAL A 41 4.58 -2.04 1.35
N ILE A 42 4.09 -0.87 0.94
CA ILE A 42 4.86 0.37 0.94
C ILE A 42 4.91 0.93 2.36
N GLU A 43 6.11 1.18 2.87
CA GLU A 43 6.34 1.60 4.26
C GLU A 43 6.80 3.04 4.43
N SER A 44 7.14 3.75 3.34
CA SER A 44 7.75 5.08 3.39
C SER A 44 7.31 6.00 2.26
N GLY A 45 7.19 7.29 2.55
CA GLY A 45 6.64 8.31 1.63
C GLY A 45 7.48 8.69 0.40
N SER A 46 8.57 7.99 0.07
CA SER A 46 9.50 8.38 -1.00
C SER A 46 8.91 8.30 -2.42
N MET A 47 7.82 7.58 -2.62
CA MET A 47 7.10 7.47 -3.90
C MET A 47 5.75 8.21 -3.92
N SER A 48 5.39 8.90 -2.83
CA SER A 48 4.14 9.65 -2.74
C SER A 48 4.24 11.00 -3.46
N HIS A 49 3.11 11.50 -3.97
CA HIS A 49 3.04 12.86 -4.56
C HIS A 49 2.42 13.89 -3.60
N SER A 50 2.03 13.45 -2.40
CA SER A 50 1.51 14.30 -1.32
C SER A 50 1.63 13.57 0.01
N THR A 51 1.98 14.30 1.05
CA THR A 51 1.94 13.82 2.45
C THR A 51 0.53 13.82 3.05
N GLN A 52 -0.45 14.50 2.44
CA GLN A 52 -1.79 14.68 3.00
C GLN A 52 -2.86 13.85 2.27
N GLU A 53 -2.74 13.69 0.94
CA GLU A 53 -3.73 13.05 0.09
C GLU A 53 -3.14 11.86 -0.69
N SER A 54 -3.56 10.65 -0.36
CA SER A 54 -3.40 9.49 -1.24
C SER A 54 -4.35 9.55 -2.44
N ARG A 55 -3.91 9.05 -3.60
CA ARG A 55 -4.66 9.05 -4.86
C ARG A 55 -4.47 7.74 -5.63
N LEU A 56 -5.51 7.29 -6.34
CA LEU A 56 -5.41 6.13 -7.23
C LEU A 56 -4.41 6.39 -8.37
N GLY A 57 -3.55 5.41 -8.65
CA GLY A 57 -2.47 5.51 -9.63
C GLY A 57 -1.22 6.21 -9.10
N VAL A 58 -0.98 6.17 -7.79
CA VAL A 58 0.20 6.69 -7.07
C VAL A 58 0.62 5.63 -6.05
N ILE A 59 1.91 5.56 -5.72
CA ILE A 59 2.44 4.62 -4.73
C ILE A 59 2.57 5.34 -3.39
N ASP A 60 1.54 5.22 -2.55
CA ASP A 60 1.51 5.87 -1.24
C ASP A 60 1.84 4.88 -0.09
N PRO A 61 2.32 5.37 1.06
CA PRO A 61 2.51 4.55 2.25
C PRO A 61 1.19 3.95 2.72
N GLY A 62 1.20 2.64 2.94
CA GLY A 62 -0.01 1.87 3.22
C GLY A 62 -0.66 1.24 1.98
N ASP A 63 -0.08 1.39 0.78
CA ASP A 63 -0.48 0.62 -0.39
C ASP A 63 0.19 -0.76 -0.44
N ILE A 64 -0.42 -1.69 -1.19
CA ILE A 64 0.19 -2.98 -1.52
C ILE A 64 0.48 -3.01 -3.02
N VAL A 65 1.76 -3.09 -3.42
CA VAL A 65 2.18 -3.09 -4.82
C VAL A 65 2.45 -4.52 -5.31
N LEU A 66 1.89 -4.87 -6.46
CA LEU A 66 2.21 -6.06 -7.24
C LEU A 66 3.49 -5.79 -8.04
N VAL A 67 4.49 -6.63 -7.83
CA VAL A 67 5.80 -6.52 -8.47
C VAL A 67 6.03 -7.74 -9.36
N GLN A 68 6.19 -7.48 -10.65
CA GLN A 68 6.43 -8.49 -11.66
C GLN A 68 7.93 -8.62 -11.93
N ASP A 69 8.42 -9.85 -12.09
CA ASP A 69 9.75 -10.12 -12.61
C ASP A 69 9.96 -9.43 -13.97
N THR A 70 11.18 -9.04 -14.30
CA THR A 70 11.48 -8.29 -15.52
C THR A 70 12.92 -8.47 -15.96
N ASP A 71 13.11 -8.67 -17.25
CA ASP A 71 14.41 -8.51 -17.88
C ASP A 71 14.79 -7.01 -17.95
N GLU A 72 16.08 -6.76 -18.12
CA GLU A 72 16.69 -5.42 -18.10
C GLU A 72 16.21 -4.55 -19.27
N ASP A 73 16.05 -5.13 -20.46
CA ASP A 73 15.63 -4.42 -21.68
C ASP A 73 14.14 -4.06 -21.70
N GLU A 74 13.31 -4.69 -20.85
CA GLU A 74 11.89 -4.34 -20.71
C GLU A 74 11.62 -3.19 -19.72
N ILE A 75 12.62 -2.68 -18.99
CA ILE A 75 12.45 -1.55 -18.06
C ILE A 75 12.48 -0.27 -18.88
N LYS A 76 11.44 0.57 -18.75
CA LYS A 76 11.44 1.91 -19.35
C LYS A 76 11.79 2.97 -18.34
N THR A 77 12.88 3.68 -18.58
CA THR A 77 13.37 4.76 -17.72
C THR A 77 12.51 6.02 -17.85
N TYR A 78 12.66 6.98 -16.94
CA TYR A 78 11.98 8.28 -17.00
C TYR A 78 12.31 9.02 -18.30
N VAL A 79 13.59 9.01 -18.72
CA VAL A 79 14.03 9.65 -19.98
C VAL A 79 13.32 9.02 -21.19
N GLU A 80 13.33 7.69 -21.33
CA GLU A 80 12.58 6.98 -22.39
C GLU A 80 11.07 7.21 -22.29
N GLY A 81 10.54 7.25 -21.06
CA GLY A 81 9.13 7.50 -20.79
C GLY A 81 8.69 8.90 -21.24
N LYS A 82 9.53 9.92 -21.04
CA LYS A 82 9.26 11.31 -21.43
C LYS A 82 9.30 11.49 -22.95
N GLN A 83 10.24 10.83 -23.64
CA GLN A 83 10.29 10.74 -25.11
C GLN A 83 9.06 10.04 -25.70
N THR A 84 8.66 8.88 -25.15
CA THR A 84 7.60 8.02 -25.71
C THR A 84 6.19 8.35 -25.20
N GLY A 85 6.07 9.20 -24.18
CA GLY A 85 4.82 9.45 -23.46
C GLY A 85 4.40 8.33 -22.49
N TYR A 86 5.24 7.30 -22.27
CA TYR A 86 4.93 6.18 -21.37
C TYR A 86 4.99 6.60 -19.89
N LYS A 87 3.89 6.36 -19.16
CA LYS A 87 3.74 6.69 -17.73
C LYS A 87 3.29 5.51 -16.89
N LYS A 88 3.84 5.42 -15.67
CA LYS A 88 3.38 4.55 -14.57
C LYS A 88 3.44 5.27 -13.24
N TYR A 89 2.39 5.07 -12.45
CA TYR A 89 2.19 5.73 -11.15
C TYR A 89 2.31 7.25 -11.27
N GLY A 90 1.48 7.86 -12.13
CA GLY A 90 1.47 9.31 -12.38
C GLY A 90 2.61 9.88 -13.25
N GLN A 91 3.84 9.43 -13.04
CA GLN A 91 5.05 9.93 -13.72
C GLN A 91 5.52 9.08 -14.91
N TYR A 92 6.50 9.61 -15.67
CA TYR A 92 7.13 8.93 -16.81
C TYR A 92 8.01 7.74 -16.38
N GLY A 93 8.06 6.69 -17.21
CA GLY A 93 8.87 5.50 -16.94
C GLY A 93 8.26 4.53 -15.92
N ASP A 94 8.96 3.44 -15.66
CA ASP A 94 8.64 2.38 -14.72
C ASP A 94 9.24 2.63 -13.33
N VAL A 95 8.59 2.03 -12.32
CA VAL A 95 9.09 1.96 -10.94
C VAL A 95 9.63 0.55 -10.70
N ILE A 96 10.86 0.45 -10.21
CA ILE A 96 11.57 -0.82 -9.98
C ILE A 96 11.81 -1.06 -8.49
N VAL A 97 11.77 -2.33 -8.09
CA VAL A 97 12.14 -2.79 -6.75
C VAL A 97 13.50 -3.45 -6.84
N PHE A 98 14.47 -3.05 -6.01
CA PHE A 98 15.84 -3.56 -6.09
C PHE A 98 16.51 -3.73 -4.72
N LYS A 99 17.58 -4.53 -4.69
CA LYS A 99 18.42 -4.76 -3.50
C LYS A 99 19.52 -3.69 -3.45
N PRO A 100 19.62 -2.87 -2.38
CA PRO A 100 20.66 -1.85 -2.26
C PRO A 100 22.06 -2.49 -2.30
N ASN A 101 22.91 -2.07 -3.25
CA ASN A 101 24.24 -2.65 -3.52
C ASN A 101 24.22 -4.20 -3.66
N GLY A 102 23.12 -4.78 -4.16
CA GLY A 102 22.91 -6.23 -4.27
C GLY A 102 22.70 -6.97 -2.93
N ASN A 103 22.72 -6.27 -1.80
CA ASN A 103 22.70 -6.88 -0.47
C ASN A 103 21.28 -7.35 -0.07
N GLY A 104 21.05 -8.66 -0.12
CA GLY A 104 19.78 -9.29 0.26
C GLY A 104 19.40 -9.23 1.75
N HIS A 105 20.26 -8.69 2.63
CA HIS A 105 19.94 -8.44 4.04
C HIS A 105 19.43 -7.02 4.30
N ARG A 106 19.55 -6.10 3.32
CA ARG A 106 18.98 -4.75 3.40
C ARG A 106 17.54 -4.77 2.90
N THR A 107 16.70 -3.92 3.46
CA THR A 107 15.34 -3.69 2.95
C THR A 107 15.42 -3.26 1.47
N PRO A 108 14.65 -3.90 0.56
CA PRO A 108 14.57 -3.45 -0.82
C PRO A 108 14.07 -2.02 -0.95
N ILE A 109 14.61 -1.28 -1.91
CA ILE A 109 14.13 0.05 -2.29
C ILE A 109 13.16 -0.10 -3.48
N ILE A 110 12.10 0.70 -3.50
CA ILE A 110 11.15 0.80 -4.62
C ILE A 110 11.14 2.23 -5.13
N HIS A 111 11.83 2.50 -6.24
CA HIS A 111 12.01 3.84 -6.79
C HIS A 111 11.91 3.85 -8.33
N ARG A 112 11.74 5.04 -8.90
CA ARG A 112 11.65 5.23 -10.35
C ARG A 112 13.01 5.03 -11.01
N ALA A 113 13.05 4.30 -12.12
CA ALA A 113 14.25 4.21 -12.95
C ALA A 113 14.39 5.52 -13.75
N VAL A 114 15.39 6.34 -13.45
CA VAL A 114 15.56 7.67 -14.06
C VAL A 114 16.17 7.56 -15.46
N LEU A 115 17.34 6.90 -15.55
CA LEU A 115 18.05 6.58 -16.78
C LEU A 115 18.97 5.37 -16.57
N TYR A 116 19.46 4.78 -17.65
CA TYR A 116 20.43 3.69 -17.61
C TYR A 116 21.81 4.18 -18.04
N LEU A 117 22.82 3.92 -17.20
CA LEU A 117 24.23 4.19 -17.48
C LEU A 117 24.91 2.90 -17.90
N LYS A 118 25.60 2.92 -19.05
CA LYS A 118 26.46 1.82 -19.50
C LYS A 118 27.92 2.26 -19.39
N TYR A 119 28.63 1.72 -18.41
CA TYR A 119 30.03 2.04 -18.17
C TYR A 119 30.92 1.60 -19.34
N ASN A 120 31.75 2.52 -19.81
CA ASN A 120 32.78 2.30 -20.80
C ASN A 120 34.17 2.65 -20.22
N ASN A 121 35.19 1.87 -20.58
CA ASN A 121 36.57 2.11 -20.17
C ASN A 121 37.46 2.02 -21.40
N SER A 122 37.79 3.18 -21.96
CA SER A 122 38.53 3.32 -23.22
C SER A 122 40.00 3.63 -22.96
N GLY A 123 40.67 2.72 -22.23
CA GLY A 123 42.14 2.62 -22.12
C GLY A 123 42.87 3.68 -21.28
N ASN A 124 42.35 4.91 -21.18
CA ASN A 124 42.86 6.00 -20.32
C ASN A 124 41.75 6.93 -19.79
N SER A 125 40.49 6.68 -20.12
CA SER A 125 39.34 7.46 -19.63
C SER A 125 38.17 6.52 -19.40
N ALA A 126 37.54 6.66 -18.24
CA ALA A 126 36.27 6.03 -17.92
C ALA A 126 35.15 7.01 -18.25
N SER A 127 34.04 6.49 -18.77
CA SER A 127 32.92 7.28 -19.28
C SER A 127 31.63 6.44 -19.23
N PHE A 128 30.48 7.06 -19.52
CA PHE A 128 29.21 6.33 -19.66
C PHE A 128 28.62 6.52 -21.07
N ASP A 129 28.23 5.42 -21.71
CA ASP A 129 27.23 5.48 -22.77
C ASP A 129 25.84 5.59 -22.11
N ILE A 130 24.96 6.44 -22.64
CA ILE A 130 23.59 6.64 -22.13
C ILE A 130 22.61 6.33 -23.28
N PRO A 131 22.18 5.06 -23.45
CA PRO A 131 21.45 4.63 -24.64
C PRO A 131 20.16 5.41 -24.95
N SER A 132 19.48 5.91 -23.91
CA SER A 132 18.27 6.73 -24.04
C SER A 132 18.51 8.07 -24.73
N PHE A 133 19.75 8.60 -24.74
CA PHE A 133 20.06 9.86 -25.42
C PHE A 133 20.22 9.69 -26.94
N LYS A 134 20.23 8.46 -27.45
CA LYS A 134 20.36 8.18 -28.90
C LYS A 134 19.20 8.74 -29.74
N GLU A 135 18.03 8.89 -29.13
CA GLU A 135 16.83 9.45 -29.77
C GLU A 135 16.65 10.95 -29.49
N LEU A 136 17.55 11.57 -28.72
CA LEU A 136 17.60 13.01 -28.50
C LEU A 136 18.46 13.69 -29.57
N ASP A 137 18.07 14.90 -29.97
CA ASP A 137 18.82 15.73 -30.92
C ASP A 137 19.81 16.70 -30.26
N GLY A 138 19.76 16.83 -28.93
CA GLY A 138 20.65 17.67 -28.12
C GLY A 138 20.09 19.07 -27.80
N GLU A 139 18.90 19.43 -28.28
CA GLU A 139 18.27 20.75 -28.05
C GLU A 139 17.02 20.69 -27.15
N GLU A 140 16.82 19.60 -26.41
CA GLU A 140 15.70 19.41 -25.49
C GLU A 140 15.67 20.46 -24.35
N ASP A 141 14.50 21.04 -24.08
CA ASP A 141 14.33 22.03 -23.00
C ASP A 141 14.31 21.42 -21.59
N TRP A 142 14.23 20.09 -21.49
CA TRP A 142 14.04 19.36 -20.24
C TRP A 142 15.23 18.48 -19.84
N ILE A 143 16.29 18.38 -20.66
CA ILE A 143 17.49 17.62 -20.32
C ILE A 143 18.73 18.17 -21.04
N THR A 144 19.85 18.26 -20.31
CA THR A 144 21.14 18.67 -20.87
C THR A 144 22.27 17.81 -20.30
N TRP A 145 23.36 17.65 -21.05
CA TRP A 145 24.55 16.90 -20.67
C TRP A 145 25.80 17.48 -21.35
N GLU A 146 26.98 17.16 -20.84
CA GLU A 146 28.24 17.54 -21.48
C GLU A 146 28.57 16.59 -22.64
N GLY A 147 28.27 17.01 -23.88
CA GLY A 147 28.73 16.35 -25.11
C GLY A 147 27.71 16.35 -26.25
N ASP A 148 28.18 16.09 -27.47
CA ASP A 148 27.35 16.14 -28.70
C ASP A 148 26.60 14.83 -29.01
N ASN A 149 26.75 13.78 -28.19
CA ASN A 149 26.18 12.45 -28.47
C ASN A 149 25.98 11.60 -27.19
N CYS A 150 25.47 10.37 -27.37
CA CYS A 150 25.10 9.44 -26.31
C CYS A 150 26.22 8.47 -25.86
N TYR A 151 27.43 8.59 -26.40
CA TYR A 151 28.60 7.78 -26.05
C TYR A 151 29.64 8.62 -25.31
N ASP A 152 30.44 7.96 -24.48
CA ASP A 152 31.55 8.58 -23.74
C ASP A 152 31.17 9.84 -22.93
N VAL A 153 29.94 9.88 -22.39
CA VAL A 153 29.41 11.01 -21.61
C VAL A 153 30.09 11.08 -20.25
N THR A 154 30.48 12.29 -19.85
CA THR A 154 31.13 12.62 -18.56
C THR A 154 30.51 13.89 -17.96
N GLY A 155 31.00 14.36 -16.81
CA GLY A 155 30.52 15.61 -16.22
C GLY A 155 29.18 15.43 -15.50
N THR A 156 28.21 16.29 -15.82
CA THR A 156 26.89 16.29 -15.21
C THR A 156 25.78 16.16 -16.25
N VAL A 157 24.79 15.32 -15.95
CA VAL A 157 23.50 15.28 -16.66
C VAL A 157 22.48 16.02 -15.80
N THR A 158 21.85 17.05 -16.34
CA THR A 158 20.80 17.81 -15.64
C THR A 158 19.46 17.56 -16.30
N ILE A 159 18.50 17.05 -15.53
CA ILE A 159 17.10 16.87 -15.95
C ILE A 159 16.28 18.00 -15.32
N TYR A 160 15.64 18.83 -16.14
CA TYR A 160 14.78 19.92 -15.71
C TYR A 160 13.31 19.49 -15.60
N ASN A 161 12.60 20.09 -14.65
CA ASN A 161 11.17 19.82 -14.40
C ASN A 161 10.91 18.30 -14.25
N TYR A 162 11.64 17.67 -13.34
CA TYR A 162 11.51 16.27 -12.96
C TYR A 162 10.40 16.09 -11.91
N GLY A 163 9.73 14.93 -11.96
CA GLY A 163 8.72 14.55 -10.97
C GLY A 163 7.46 15.42 -11.00
N TYR A 164 6.79 15.49 -9.85
CA TYR A 164 5.58 16.30 -9.64
C TYR A 164 5.85 17.67 -9.02
N GLU A 165 7.07 17.88 -8.51
CA GLU A 165 7.48 19.09 -7.81
C GLU A 165 8.32 20.02 -8.74
N ASP A 166 8.35 19.71 -10.03
CA ASP A 166 9.08 20.42 -11.11
C ASP A 166 10.53 20.75 -10.74
N VAL A 167 11.22 19.78 -10.15
CA VAL A 167 12.58 19.94 -9.62
C VAL A 167 13.65 19.69 -10.67
N ASN A 168 14.82 20.31 -10.49
CA ASN A 168 16.00 20.01 -11.31
C ASN A 168 16.84 18.92 -10.63
N VAL A 169 17.18 17.87 -11.37
CA VAL A 169 18.00 16.74 -10.89
C VAL A 169 19.34 16.76 -11.59
N GLU A 170 20.42 16.95 -10.83
CA GLU A 170 21.80 17.02 -11.32
C GLU A 170 22.55 15.72 -10.98
N ILE A 171 22.78 14.88 -11.99
CA ILE A 171 23.44 13.58 -11.90
C ILE A 171 24.92 13.76 -12.25
N GLU A 172 25.77 13.75 -11.22
CA GLU A 172 27.23 13.91 -11.34
C GLU A 172 27.86 12.59 -11.76
N LEU A 173 28.03 12.38 -13.07
CA LEU A 173 28.59 11.14 -13.63
C LEU A 173 30.01 10.88 -13.11
N ASN A 174 30.78 11.94 -12.87
CA ASN A 174 32.17 11.83 -12.42
C ASN A 174 32.29 11.11 -11.05
N GLU A 175 31.35 11.31 -10.12
CA GLU A 175 31.32 10.60 -8.83
C GLU A 175 30.95 9.11 -9.03
N LEU A 176 30.14 8.82 -10.04
CA LEU A 176 29.66 7.47 -10.34
C LEU A 176 30.72 6.61 -11.03
N LEU A 177 31.66 7.21 -11.77
CA LEU A 177 32.74 6.50 -12.47
C LEU A 177 33.65 5.69 -11.53
N GLU A 178 33.81 6.10 -10.27
CA GLU A 178 34.60 5.35 -9.25
C GLU A 178 34.05 3.93 -8.98
N ASN A 179 32.83 3.64 -9.44
CA ASN A 179 32.17 2.35 -9.21
C ASN A 179 32.40 1.29 -10.29
N ASP A 180 33.04 1.65 -11.41
CA ASP A 180 33.38 0.76 -12.54
C ASP A 180 32.23 -0.17 -13.02
N GLN A 181 30.98 0.33 -13.07
CA GLN A 181 29.82 -0.51 -13.45
C GLN A 181 28.70 0.20 -14.21
N SER A 182 27.97 -0.58 -15.00
CA SER A 182 26.70 -0.19 -15.62
C SER A 182 25.53 -0.42 -14.67
N GLY A 183 24.46 0.36 -14.80
CA GLY A 183 23.22 0.18 -14.05
C GLY A 183 22.27 1.38 -14.15
N TYR A 184 21.09 1.24 -13.55
CA TYR A 184 20.11 2.32 -13.46
C TYR A 184 20.49 3.34 -12.39
N ILE A 185 20.26 4.61 -12.70
CA ILE A 185 20.09 5.66 -11.71
C ILE A 185 18.64 5.67 -11.28
N THR A 186 18.40 5.73 -9.97
CA THR A 186 17.07 5.59 -9.37
C THR A 186 16.77 6.75 -8.45
N MET A 187 15.48 7.11 -8.32
CA MET A 187 15.05 8.21 -7.46
C MET A 187 13.60 8.01 -7.01
N GLY A 188 13.29 8.46 -5.79
CA GLY A 188 11.90 8.61 -5.33
C GLY A 188 11.14 9.69 -6.11
N ASP A 189 9.82 9.62 -6.11
CA ASP A 189 8.94 10.64 -6.72
C ASP A 189 8.61 11.81 -5.78
N SER A 190 8.89 11.65 -4.47
CA SER A 190 8.69 12.65 -3.41
C SER A 190 9.98 13.40 -3.10
N THR A 191 9.95 14.73 -2.98
CA THR A 191 11.12 15.55 -2.57
C THR A 191 10.99 16.14 -1.16
N HIS A 192 9.99 15.68 -0.39
CA HIS A 192 9.69 16.13 0.97
C HIS A 192 10.84 15.92 1.99
N SER A 193 11.85 15.10 1.70
CA SER A 193 12.98 14.80 2.57
C SER A 193 14.33 15.19 1.96
N ASN A 194 14.66 16.48 2.05
CA ASN A 194 15.87 17.12 1.51
C ASN A 194 15.91 17.20 -0.03
N ALA A 195 16.89 17.96 -0.53
CA ALA A 195 17.02 18.29 -1.95
C ALA A 195 16.91 17.05 -2.87
N PRO A 196 16.31 17.20 -4.07
CA PRO A 196 16.08 16.12 -5.01
C PRO A 196 17.40 15.45 -5.41
N GLN A 197 17.67 14.29 -4.79
CA GLN A 197 18.87 13.52 -5.02
C GLN A 197 18.48 12.13 -5.52
N TYR A 198 19.15 11.72 -6.58
CA TYR A 198 19.15 10.33 -7.01
C TYR A 198 19.82 9.46 -5.95
N ASP A 199 19.37 8.21 -5.81
CA ASP A 199 19.70 7.31 -4.69
C ASP A 199 21.22 7.11 -4.50
N GLN A 200 21.97 7.19 -5.59
CA GLN A 200 23.42 7.01 -5.61
C GLN A 200 24.21 8.22 -5.06
N LYS A 201 23.59 9.42 -4.92
CA LYS A 201 24.25 10.62 -4.34
C LYS A 201 24.16 10.71 -2.81
N GLY A 202 23.16 10.10 -2.17
CA GLY A 202 22.75 10.51 -0.82
C GLY A 202 22.17 9.43 0.11
N SER A 203 22.89 9.18 1.22
CA SER A 203 22.35 8.84 2.54
C SER A 203 21.56 7.54 2.79
N PHE A 204 21.58 6.54 1.90
CA PHE A 204 21.27 5.15 2.31
C PHE A 204 22.46 4.49 3.04
N SER A 205 22.79 5.03 4.23
CA SER A 205 23.72 4.51 5.27
C SER A 205 25.16 4.16 4.85
N ASP A 206 26.13 5.02 5.17
CA ASP A 206 27.60 4.79 5.28
C ASP A 206 28.36 4.18 4.08
N ASP A 207 27.63 3.81 3.03
CA ASP A 207 28.08 3.08 1.84
C ASP A 207 27.24 3.63 0.68
N SER A 208 27.85 4.45 -0.19
CA SER A 208 27.14 5.11 -1.29
C SER A 208 26.47 4.06 -2.19
N LEU A 209 25.24 4.35 -2.62
CA LEU A 209 24.55 3.42 -3.50
C LEU A 209 25.20 3.45 -4.88
N LYS A 210 25.28 2.27 -5.47
CA LYS A 210 25.85 2.03 -6.78
C LYS A 210 24.77 2.10 -7.87
N PRO A 211 25.13 2.41 -9.14
CA PRO A 211 24.23 2.22 -10.27
C PRO A 211 23.62 0.82 -10.22
N VAL A 212 22.28 0.74 -10.27
CA VAL A 212 21.54 -0.48 -9.97
C VAL A 212 21.66 -1.44 -11.15
N LYS A 213 22.44 -2.51 -11.00
CA LYS A 213 22.52 -3.57 -12.01
C LYS A 213 21.20 -4.32 -12.16
N GLY A 214 20.90 -4.85 -13.35
CA GLY A 214 19.74 -5.71 -13.57
C GLY A 214 19.68 -6.91 -12.60
N GLU A 215 20.82 -7.53 -12.28
CA GLU A 215 20.91 -8.65 -11.32
C GLU A 215 20.50 -8.28 -9.87
N TRP A 216 20.41 -6.99 -9.54
CA TRP A 216 19.94 -6.50 -8.23
C TRP A 216 18.46 -6.16 -8.22
N ILE A 217 17.84 -6.05 -9.39
CA ILE A 217 16.42 -5.79 -9.55
C ILE A 217 15.64 -7.05 -9.14
N ILE A 218 14.60 -6.85 -8.33
CA ILE A 218 13.67 -7.87 -7.86
C ILE A 218 12.44 -7.93 -8.78
N GLY A 219 12.14 -6.83 -9.47
CA GLY A 219 11.06 -6.73 -10.45
C GLY A 219 10.60 -5.28 -10.64
N LYS A 220 9.68 -5.05 -11.58
CA LYS A 220 8.99 -3.77 -11.79
C LYS A 220 7.59 -3.77 -11.19
N ALA A 221 7.18 -2.63 -10.63
CA ALA A 221 5.83 -2.44 -10.10
C ALA A 221 4.81 -2.41 -11.25
N ARG A 222 3.77 -3.23 -11.17
CA ARG A 222 2.76 -3.41 -12.25
C ARG A 222 1.31 -3.20 -11.84
N GLY A 223 1.00 -3.21 -10.56
CA GLY A 223 -0.31 -2.86 -10.03
C GLY A 223 -0.25 -2.48 -8.57
N GLU A 224 -1.32 -1.88 -8.09
CA GLU A 224 -1.52 -1.43 -6.71
C GLU A 224 -2.84 -1.99 -6.17
N LEU A 225 -2.89 -2.27 -4.87
CA LEU A 225 -4.10 -2.46 -4.09
C LEU A 225 -4.07 -1.37 -3.00
N PRO A 226 -4.70 -0.21 -3.26
CA PRO A 226 -4.53 0.98 -2.44
C PRO A 226 -5.04 0.82 -1.02
N TRP A 227 -4.36 1.46 -0.07
CA TRP A 227 -4.71 1.60 1.34
C TRP A 227 -4.75 0.31 2.19
N PHE A 228 -4.81 -0.88 1.62
CA PHE A 228 -4.91 -2.15 2.37
C PHE A 228 -3.66 -2.46 3.24
N GLY A 229 -2.50 -1.98 2.84
CA GLY A 229 -1.26 -2.06 3.62
C GLY A 229 -1.27 -1.20 4.89
N THR A 230 -2.15 -0.19 4.98
CA THR A 230 -2.33 0.66 6.16
C THR A 230 -2.59 -0.16 7.43
N LEU A 231 -3.29 -1.29 7.32
CA LEU A 231 -3.53 -2.21 8.44
C LEU A 231 -2.24 -2.84 8.98
N LYS A 232 -1.29 -3.20 8.10
CA LYS A 232 0.04 -3.70 8.49
C LYS A 232 0.84 -2.60 9.19
N LEU A 233 0.84 -1.39 8.62
CA LEU A 233 1.57 -0.25 9.17
C LEU A 233 1.04 0.16 10.56
N ALA A 234 -0.28 0.17 10.74
CA ALA A 234 -0.92 0.41 12.03
C ALA A 234 -0.59 -0.67 13.06
N TYR A 235 -0.58 -1.95 12.67
CA TYR A 235 -0.15 -3.05 13.55
C TYR A 235 1.33 -2.91 13.96
N MET A 236 2.18 -2.37 13.08
CA MET A 236 3.60 -2.09 13.34
C MET A 236 3.84 -0.76 14.07
N GLY A 237 2.81 0.06 14.29
CA GLY A 237 2.93 1.40 14.89
C GLY A 237 3.67 2.42 14.01
N ARG A 238 3.74 2.19 12.69
CA ARG A 238 4.48 3.01 11.71
C ARG A 238 3.54 3.72 10.74
N THR A 239 2.71 4.61 11.27
CA THR A 239 1.67 5.33 10.50
C THR A 239 2.01 6.78 10.21
N GLU A 240 3.21 7.25 10.60
CA GLU A 240 3.70 8.61 10.39
C GLU A 240 3.65 9.06 8.93
N ASP A 241 3.98 8.17 8.00
CA ASP A 241 4.03 8.45 6.57
C ASP A 241 2.69 8.21 5.83
N VAL A 242 1.67 7.66 6.51
CA VAL A 242 0.39 7.27 5.85
C VAL A 242 -0.49 8.50 5.60
N PRO A 243 -0.91 8.77 4.35
CA PRO A 243 -1.77 9.92 4.05
C PRO A 243 -3.10 9.89 4.80
N SER A 244 -3.58 11.07 5.21
CA SER A 244 -4.71 11.21 6.13
C SER A 244 -6.02 10.60 5.61
N ASN A 245 -6.24 10.63 4.29
CA ASN A 245 -7.44 10.09 3.65
C ASN A 245 -7.41 8.56 3.45
N SER A 246 -6.23 7.90 3.52
CA SER A 246 -6.08 6.46 3.30
C SER A 246 -6.96 5.62 4.23
N TRP A 247 -7.13 6.04 5.48
CA TRP A 247 -8.02 5.37 6.46
C TRP A 247 -9.49 5.38 6.04
N ASN A 248 -10.00 6.52 5.58
CA ASN A 248 -11.39 6.63 5.12
C ASN A 248 -11.57 5.84 3.81
N ASN A 249 -10.61 5.92 2.90
CA ASN A 249 -10.64 5.21 1.62
C ASN A 249 -10.57 3.69 1.81
N LEU A 250 -9.80 3.21 2.79
CA LEU A 250 -9.76 1.80 3.20
C LEU A 250 -11.13 1.32 3.72
N ILE A 251 -11.77 2.07 4.62
CA ILE A 251 -13.11 1.73 5.14
C ILE A 251 -14.13 1.68 4.00
N ILE A 252 -14.11 2.66 3.09
CA ILE A 252 -14.97 2.68 1.90
C ILE A 252 -14.70 1.47 1.00
N SER A 253 -13.43 1.11 0.77
CA SER A 253 -13.04 -0.04 -0.05
C SER A 253 -13.52 -1.36 0.54
N ILE A 254 -13.36 -1.56 1.85
CA ILE A 254 -13.89 -2.73 2.57
C ILE A 254 -15.42 -2.77 2.47
N ALA A 255 -16.10 -1.63 2.68
CA ALA A 255 -17.55 -1.56 2.56
C ALA A 255 -18.03 -1.89 1.13
N VAL A 256 -17.35 -1.41 0.09
CA VAL A 256 -17.66 -1.75 -1.31
C VAL A 256 -17.49 -3.25 -1.56
N ILE A 257 -16.40 -3.87 -1.09
CA ILE A 257 -16.18 -5.32 -1.25
C ILE A 257 -17.28 -6.14 -0.55
N LEU A 258 -17.65 -5.78 0.68
CA LEU A 258 -18.68 -6.48 1.45
C LEU A 258 -20.10 -6.27 0.88
N LEU A 259 -20.40 -5.08 0.34
CA LEU A 259 -21.71 -4.76 -0.24
C LEU A 259 -21.86 -5.27 -1.69
N THR A 260 -20.76 -5.50 -2.42
CA THR A 260 -20.82 -5.93 -3.83
C THR A 260 -21.66 -7.20 -4.05
N PRO A 261 -21.49 -8.30 -3.28
CA PRO A 261 -22.33 -9.48 -3.42
C PRO A 261 -23.82 -9.20 -3.19
N LEU A 262 -24.15 -8.41 -2.15
CA LEU A 262 -25.53 -8.04 -1.83
C LEU A 262 -26.17 -7.18 -2.94
N MET A 263 -25.40 -6.25 -3.51
CA MET A 263 -25.85 -5.40 -4.61
C MET A 263 -26.05 -6.19 -5.91
N LEU A 264 -25.18 -7.16 -6.21
CA LEU A 264 -25.35 -8.09 -7.33
C LEU A 264 -26.59 -8.97 -7.12
N GLU A 265 -26.81 -9.48 -5.92
CA GLU A 265 -27.99 -10.28 -5.58
C GLU A 265 -29.28 -9.46 -5.74
N LEU A 266 -29.37 -8.29 -5.10
CA LEU A 266 -30.54 -7.40 -5.20
C LEU A 266 -30.79 -6.96 -6.64
N GLY A 267 -29.74 -6.59 -7.37
CA GLY A 267 -29.82 -6.25 -8.79
C GLY A 267 -30.34 -7.41 -9.64
N SER A 268 -29.90 -8.64 -9.37
CA SER A 268 -30.41 -9.84 -10.05
C SER A 268 -31.90 -10.08 -9.74
N ARG A 269 -32.30 -10.00 -8.46
CA ARG A 269 -33.71 -10.16 -8.02
C ARG A 269 -34.62 -9.15 -8.73
N LEU A 270 -34.22 -7.87 -8.77
CA LEU A 270 -34.98 -6.82 -9.47
C LEU A 270 -35.03 -7.03 -10.99
N TYR A 271 -33.91 -7.42 -11.61
CA TYR A 271 -33.82 -7.70 -13.04
C TYR A 271 -34.73 -8.86 -13.47
N TYR A 272 -34.73 -9.97 -12.70
CA TYR A 272 -35.60 -11.11 -12.97
C TYR A 272 -37.06 -10.82 -12.65
N ARG A 273 -37.37 -10.04 -11.61
CA ARG A 273 -38.76 -9.63 -11.29
C ARG A 273 -39.39 -8.80 -12.42
N GLY A 274 -38.61 -7.96 -13.10
CA GLY A 274 -39.05 -7.22 -14.29
C GLY A 274 -39.30 -8.08 -15.55
N LYS A 275 -39.00 -9.39 -15.52
CA LYS A 275 -39.18 -10.33 -16.64
C LYS A 275 -40.16 -11.47 -16.37
N ARG A 276 -40.72 -11.58 -15.16
CA ARG A 276 -41.71 -12.62 -14.85
C ARG A 276 -43.00 -12.42 -15.62
N SER A 277 -43.56 -13.54 -16.08
CA SER A 277 -44.97 -13.57 -16.47
C SER A 277 -45.83 -13.43 -15.21
N PRO A 278 -47.00 -12.75 -15.24
CA PRO A 278 -47.93 -12.66 -14.10
C PRO A 278 -48.44 -14.01 -13.56
N GLU A 279 -48.16 -15.10 -14.28
CA GLU A 279 -48.46 -16.47 -13.90
C GLU A 279 -47.41 -17.07 -12.96
N GLU A 280 -46.14 -16.66 -13.08
CA GLU A 280 -45.04 -17.12 -12.21
C GLU A 280 -45.04 -16.41 -10.85
N GLU A 281 -45.47 -15.14 -10.82
CA GLU A 281 -45.58 -14.34 -9.59
C GLU A 281 -46.61 -14.96 -8.63
N LYS A 282 -47.76 -15.39 -9.14
CA LYS A 282 -48.79 -16.09 -8.35
C LYS A 282 -48.33 -17.46 -7.82
N ILE A 283 -47.46 -18.15 -8.56
CA ILE A 283 -46.90 -19.44 -8.14
C ILE A 283 -45.86 -19.27 -7.04
N GLU A 284 -45.19 -18.11 -6.96
CA GLU A 284 -44.24 -17.83 -5.88
C GLU A 284 -44.93 -17.29 -4.62
N GLU A 285 -45.90 -16.36 -4.75
CA GLU A 285 -46.77 -15.96 -3.62
C GLU A 285 -47.49 -17.18 -2.99
N SER A 286 -47.92 -18.15 -3.80
CA SER A 286 -48.56 -19.37 -3.28
C SER A 286 -47.59 -20.29 -2.54
N LYS A 287 -46.28 -20.21 -2.81
CA LYS A 287 -45.24 -20.99 -2.11
C LYS A 287 -44.78 -20.30 -0.84
N GLU A 288 -44.56 -18.98 -0.90
CA GLU A 288 -44.14 -18.18 0.25
C GLU A 288 -45.22 -18.24 1.36
N SER A 289 -46.50 -18.21 1.00
CA SER A 289 -47.63 -18.40 1.92
C SER A 289 -47.89 -19.86 2.36
N GLU A 290 -47.33 -20.87 1.66
CA GLU A 290 -47.30 -22.26 2.16
C GLU A 290 -46.16 -22.46 3.16
N ASP A 291 -44.98 -21.89 2.91
CA ASP A 291 -43.84 -22.00 3.83
C ASP A 291 -44.04 -21.18 5.12
N GLU A 292 -44.67 -20.00 5.10
CA GLU A 292 -45.09 -19.29 6.33
C GLU A 292 -46.06 -20.12 7.18
N LYS A 293 -47.06 -20.76 6.56
CA LYS A 293 -47.97 -21.67 7.29
C LYS A 293 -47.27 -22.88 7.87
N LYS A 294 -46.18 -23.32 7.25
CA LYS A 294 -45.39 -24.45 7.70
C LYS A 294 -44.50 -24.09 8.88
N THR A 295 -44.03 -22.84 8.98
CA THR A 295 -43.32 -22.33 10.15
C THR A 295 -44.27 -22.03 11.33
N GLU A 296 -45.49 -21.54 11.11
CA GLU A 296 -46.49 -21.40 12.18
C GLU A 296 -46.88 -22.76 12.80
N ASN A 297 -47.11 -23.80 11.99
CA ASN A 297 -47.48 -25.13 12.49
C ASN A 297 -46.36 -25.88 13.24
N LEU A 298 -45.14 -25.33 13.30
CA LEU A 298 -44.04 -25.84 14.15
C LEU A 298 -43.99 -25.16 15.53
N GLY A 299 -44.86 -24.18 15.80
CA GLY A 299 -44.90 -23.42 17.06
C GLY A 299 -45.76 -24.01 18.18
N GLU A 300 -46.70 -24.92 17.89
CA GLU A 300 -47.64 -25.46 18.90
C GLU A 300 -47.26 -26.88 19.38
N GLY A 301 -46.40 -26.93 20.40
CA GLY A 301 -46.14 -28.09 21.26
C GLY A 301 -46.66 -27.84 22.69
N PRO A 302 -47.00 -28.89 23.47
CA PRO A 302 -48.12 -28.81 24.41
C PRO A 302 -47.88 -28.01 25.70
N SER A 303 -48.97 -27.40 26.16
CA SER A 303 -49.13 -26.83 27.49
C SER A 303 -49.06 -27.93 28.56
N ASP A 304 -47.94 -28.05 29.27
CA ASP A 304 -47.93 -28.66 30.61
C ASP A 304 -46.68 -28.25 31.44
N ALA A 305 -46.82 -27.18 32.23
CA ALA A 305 -45.89 -26.79 33.31
C ALA A 305 -46.51 -25.70 34.21
N ARG A 306 -47.52 -26.04 35.02
CA ARG A 306 -47.94 -25.25 36.19
C ARG A 306 -47.85 -26.10 37.45
N GLN A 307 -47.38 -25.49 38.55
CA GLN A 307 -47.11 -26.10 39.87
C GLN A 307 -45.87 -27.01 39.82
N VAL A 308 -44.80 -26.78 40.59
CA VAL A 308 -44.71 -26.85 42.06
C VAL A 308 -43.76 -25.77 42.62
N PHE A 309 -43.83 -25.53 43.94
CA PHE A 309 -43.03 -24.64 44.81
C PHE A 309 -43.51 -23.19 44.93
N ASP A 310 -44.48 -23.05 45.83
CA ASP A 310 -44.72 -21.85 46.63
C ASP A 310 -44.57 -22.26 48.12
N GLY A 311 -44.11 -21.32 48.97
CA GLY A 311 -44.14 -21.44 50.43
C GLY A 311 -42.83 -21.83 51.15
N GLU A 312 -42.03 -20.83 51.51
CA GLU A 312 -41.71 -20.63 52.94
C GLU A 312 -41.52 -19.14 53.30
N LYS A 313 -42.18 -18.75 54.38
CA LYS A 313 -42.10 -17.46 55.12
C LYS A 313 -40.94 -17.56 56.15
N GLU A 314 -40.45 -16.56 56.87
CA GLU A 314 -40.87 -15.17 57.19
C GLU A 314 -39.66 -14.37 57.75
N LEU A 315 -39.71 -13.03 57.65
CA LEU A 315 -39.17 -11.98 58.56
C LEU A 315 -37.92 -12.22 59.46
N GLN A 316 -36.92 -11.32 59.35
CA GLN A 316 -36.59 -10.35 60.42
C GLN A 316 -35.70 -9.19 59.95
N GLU A 317 -35.74 -8.08 60.70
CA GLU A 317 -35.09 -6.78 60.42
C GLU A 317 -33.65 -6.71 61.00
N GLU A 318 -32.76 -5.88 60.44
CA GLU A 318 -32.09 -4.76 61.15
C GLU A 318 -31.02 -4.03 60.29
N ASN A 319 -31.29 -2.73 60.02
CA ASN A 319 -30.44 -1.53 60.19
C ASN A 319 -29.01 -1.36 59.60
N LEU A 320 -28.67 -0.06 59.42
CA LEU A 320 -27.36 0.58 59.13
C LEU A 320 -26.90 0.60 57.66
N ASP A 321 -26.37 1.70 57.10
CA ASP A 321 -26.41 3.13 57.50
C ASP A 321 -26.13 4.03 56.25
N ASP A 322 -26.27 5.35 56.41
CA ASP A 322 -26.21 6.40 55.38
C ASP A 322 -24.87 6.54 54.63
N GLY A 323 -24.88 7.20 53.46
CA GLY A 323 -23.65 7.39 52.66
C GLY A 323 -23.80 8.13 51.33
N LYS A 324 -24.51 9.26 51.29
CA LYS A 324 -24.62 10.10 50.08
C LYS A 324 -23.34 10.90 49.79
N GLU A 325 -23.06 11.08 48.50
CA GLU A 325 -22.05 12.00 47.98
C GLU A 325 -22.37 13.46 48.34
N ASP A 326 -21.35 14.24 48.71
CA ASP A 326 -21.46 15.70 48.92
C ASP A 326 -20.46 16.50 48.07
N LYS A 327 -20.76 17.78 47.86
CA LYS A 327 -20.14 18.68 46.87
C LYS A 327 -19.14 19.67 47.49
N GLY A 328 -17.90 19.61 47.00
CA GLY A 328 -17.19 20.77 46.43
C GLY A 328 -16.51 21.83 47.34
N LYS A 329 -15.71 22.67 46.65
CA LYS A 329 -15.07 23.96 47.06
C LYS A 329 -14.01 23.90 48.17
N SER A 330 -12.75 24.20 47.81
CA SER A 330 -12.00 25.48 48.04
C SER A 330 -11.20 25.46 49.35
N GLU A 331 -9.91 25.81 49.40
CA GLU A 331 -9.35 27.18 49.53
C GLU A 331 -7.80 27.09 49.41
N THR A 332 -7.10 27.83 48.53
CA THR A 332 -6.39 29.14 48.69
C THR A 332 -5.06 29.15 49.48
N GLU A 333 -4.02 29.74 48.85
CA GLU A 333 -2.90 30.52 49.45
C GLU A 333 -1.90 29.82 50.41
N ASN A 334 -0.60 30.13 50.52
CA ASN A 334 0.37 31.05 49.87
C ASN A 334 1.78 30.32 49.87
N THR A 335 2.97 30.84 49.52
CA THR A 335 3.52 32.22 49.41
C THR A 335 4.72 32.28 48.42
N GLU A 336 5.31 33.46 48.29
CA GLU A 336 6.48 33.91 47.50
C GLU A 336 7.85 33.28 47.85
N VAL A 337 8.84 33.40 46.93
CA VAL A 337 10.04 34.28 47.10
C VAL A 337 10.92 34.33 45.82
N SER A 338 11.50 35.52 45.61
CA SER A 338 12.36 36.06 44.53
C SER A 338 13.49 35.21 43.89
N GLY A 339 13.90 35.61 42.67
CA GLY A 339 15.25 35.39 42.16
C GLY A 339 15.49 35.85 40.71
N ASP A 340 15.79 37.13 40.48
CA ASP A 340 16.36 37.62 39.22
C ASP A 340 17.83 37.16 39.07
N GLU A 341 18.27 36.79 37.86
CA GLU A 341 19.64 37.06 37.42
C GLU A 341 19.74 37.11 35.89
N ASP A 342 20.12 38.27 35.35
CA ASP A 342 20.50 38.46 33.94
C ASP A 342 21.78 37.68 33.59
N ARG A 343 21.91 37.26 32.32
CA ARG A 343 23.19 37.37 31.59
C ARG A 343 23.05 37.18 30.08
N GLU A 344 23.47 38.21 29.35
CA GLU A 344 24.00 38.10 27.99
C GLU A 344 25.33 37.30 27.98
N ILE A 345 25.70 36.72 26.83
CA ILE A 345 26.93 37.02 26.04
C ILE A 345 27.27 35.87 25.08
N SER A 346 27.64 36.26 23.84
CA SER A 346 28.27 35.49 22.75
C SER A 346 27.39 34.53 21.94
#